data_AF-W2SXM2-F1
#
_entry.id   AF-W2SXM2-F1
#
_cell.length_a   1.000
_cell.length_b   1.000
_cell.length_c   1.000
_cell.angle_alpha   90.00
_cell.angle_beta   90.00
_cell.angle_gamma   90.00
#
_symmetry.space_group_name_H-M   'P 1'
#
loop_
_entity.id
_entity.type
_entity.pdbx_description
1 polymer ?
#
loop_
_entity_poly.entity_id
_entity_poly.type
_entity_poly.pdbx_seq_one_letter_code
_entity_poly.pdbx_strand_id
1 'polypeptide(L)'
;MTWKFCHLLHKLIRDGHRRVPEESHRFISRIKQLGQFWKHLNTSGYGICNETYSKLLVERLEFHRKYPVMPGSLVLTESQIKTLESDLDNAFEMTIDMLDQMDNLLSLQSKVYDAMECLRWSSLVPQGQCLLAPLILVILDTSKFYDYLVKMIFKLHGQVPPDALEGHRTRFREVFRRTKKFYEESSNLQYFKYLVSIPTLPSAAPNFLQASDLESYQTPHAYLHSEGSEDGQSVAADEVLLDLSAEEQVQQHSHSQDPRDEQIIALTHDLEDERFAKERLIAEARSRIEQYENRLAQMQSEYEHVRREADEAHDESECLR
;
A
#
# COMPACT_ATOMS: atom_id res chain seq x y z
N MET A 1 -17.17 -3.21 3.17
CA MET A 1 -17.53 -2.34 2.02
C MET A 1 -16.92 -0.95 2.14
N THR A 2 -17.11 -0.21 3.24
CA THR A 2 -16.55 1.15 3.43
C THR A 2 -15.06 1.26 3.14
N TRP A 3 -14.25 0.35 3.67
CA TRP A 3 -12.80 0.34 3.44
C TRP A 3 -12.43 0.35 1.95
N LYS A 4 -13.07 -0.53 1.16
CA LYS A 4 -12.87 -0.63 -0.30
C LYS A 4 -13.39 0.61 -1.03
N PHE A 5 -14.51 1.18 -0.58
CA PHE A 5 -15.02 2.45 -1.10
C PHE A 5 -14.01 3.59 -0.88
N CYS A 6 -13.48 3.73 0.33
CA CYS A 6 -12.49 4.75 0.65
C CYS A 6 -11.21 4.55 -0.18
N HIS A 7 -10.76 3.31 -0.35
CA HIS A 7 -9.63 2.98 -1.21
C HIS A 7 -9.86 3.41 -2.66
N LEU A 8 -11.00 3.03 -3.24
CA LEU A 8 -11.35 3.39 -4.61
C LEU A 8 -11.45 4.91 -4.77
N LEU A 9 -12.10 5.60 -3.82
CA LEU A 9 -12.21 7.05 -3.87
C LEU A 9 -10.84 7.73 -3.76
N HIS A 10 -9.95 7.24 -2.90
CA HIS A 10 -8.57 7.74 -2.81
C HIS A 10 -7.85 7.59 -4.15
N LYS A 11 -7.94 6.42 -4.77
CA LYS A 11 -7.36 6.15 -6.09
C LYS A 11 -7.94 7.07 -7.17
N LEU A 12 -9.26 7.29 -7.18
CA LEU A 12 -9.92 8.19 -8.13
C LEU A 12 -9.52 9.65 -7.93
N ILE A 13 -9.37 10.11 -6.70
CA ILE A 13 -8.87 11.46 -6.40
C ILE A 13 -7.45 11.62 -6.93
N ARG A 14 -6.61 10.60 -6.74
CA ARG A 14 -5.18 10.64 -7.09
C ARG A 14 -4.93 10.48 -8.60
N ASP A 15 -5.45 9.42 -9.19
CA ASP A 15 -5.10 8.96 -10.54
C ASP A 15 -6.26 9.13 -11.54
N GLY A 16 -7.42 9.61 -11.10
CA GLY A 16 -8.57 9.86 -11.97
C GLY A 16 -8.46 11.17 -12.76
N HIS A 17 -9.54 11.51 -13.46
CA HIS A 17 -9.62 12.76 -14.22
C HIS A 17 -9.47 13.98 -13.29
N ARG A 18 -8.81 15.05 -13.76
CA ARG A 18 -8.54 16.28 -12.97
C ARG A 18 -9.75 16.93 -12.29
N ARG A 19 -10.97 16.68 -12.78
CA ARG A 19 -12.21 17.19 -12.18
C ARG A 19 -12.73 16.34 -11.02
N VAL A 20 -12.19 15.14 -10.79
CA VAL A 20 -12.69 14.24 -9.74
C VAL A 20 -12.66 14.91 -8.35
N PRO A 21 -11.58 15.57 -7.91
CA PRO A 21 -11.58 16.24 -6.60
C PRO A 21 -12.66 17.34 -6.51
N GLU A 22 -12.76 18.15 -7.56
CA GLU A 22 -13.75 19.24 -7.66
C GLU A 22 -15.20 18.70 -7.61
N GLU A 23 -15.53 17.73 -8.46
CA GLU A 23 -16.88 17.17 -8.56
C GLU A 23 -17.26 16.29 -7.35
N SER A 24 -16.28 15.73 -6.64
CA SER A 24 -16.49 14.96 -5.41
C SER A 24 -16.81 15.84 -4.22
N HIS A 25 -16.43 17.12 -4.25
CA HIS A 25 -16.63 18.05 -3.14
C HIS A 25 -18.10 18.11 -2.65
N ARG A 26 -19.07 18.01 -3.57
CA ARG A 26 -20.51 18.00 -3.23
C ARG A 26 -20.93 16.83 -2.34
N PHE A 27 -20.11 15.80 -2.22
CA PHE A 27 -20.37 14.62 -1.40
C PHE A 27 -19.63 14.62 -0.05
N ILE A 28 -18.87 15.67 0.29
CA ILE A 28 -18.12 15.76 1.55
C ILE A 28 -19.01 15.51 2.78
N SER A 29 -20.23 16.05 2.80
CA SER A 29 -21.17 15.83 3.91
C SER A 29 -21.50 14.34 4.12
N ARG A 30 -21.66 13.57 3.04
CA ARG A 30 -21.92 12.14 3.09
C ARG A 30 -20.70 11.35 3.57
N ILE A 31 -19.50 11.74 3.15
CA ILE A 31 -18.24 11.10 3.61
C ILE A 31 -18.03 11.40 5.11
N LYS A 32 -18.29 12.63 5.56
CA LYS A 32 -18.28 12.99 6.99
C LYS A 32 -19.27 12.13 7.80
N GLN A 33 -20.50 11.98 7.33
CA GLN A 33 -21.51 11.12 7.96
C GLN A 33 -21.07 9.65 8.02
N LEU A 34 -20.45 9.14 6.96
CA LEU A 34 -19.90 7.79 6.93
C LEU A 34 -18.81 7.60 8.00
N GLY A 35 -17.89 8.56 8.13
CA GLY A 35 -16.89 8.55 9.20
C GLY A 35 -17.52 8.59 10.60
N GLN A 36 -18.52 9.47 10.80
CA GLN A 36 -19.26 9.57 12.06
C GLN A 36 -19.99 8.26 12.40
N PHE A 37 -20.56 7.57 11.42
CA PHE A 37 -21.17 6.26 11.64
C PHE A 37 -20.17 5.26 12.22
N TRP A 38 -18.97 5.15 11.64
CA TRP A 38 -17.94 4.22 12.13
C TRP A 38 -17.36 4.61 13.48
N LYS A 39 -17.27 5.92 13.78
CA LYS A 39 -16.83 6.43 15.08
C LYS A 39 -17.71 5.94 16.23
N HIS A 40 -19.03 5.87 16.03
CA HIS A 40 -19.98 5.47 17.07
C HIS A 40 -20.23 3.96 17.10
N LEU A 41 -19.79 3.23 16.06
CA LEU A 41 -19.96 1.79 15.97
C LEU A 41 -18.80 1.06 16.69
N ASN A 42 -18.93 0.94 18.01
CA ASN A 42 -17.91 0.34 18.90
C ASN A 42 -17.72 -1.18 18.76
N THR A 43 -18.45 -1.85 17.87
CA THR A 43 -18.48 -3.31 17.75
C THR A 43 -17.59 -3.88 16.65
N SER A 44 -16.97 -3.03 15.82
CA SER A 44 -16.17 -3.47 14.68
C SER A 44 -14.69 -3.15 14.86
N GLY A 45 -13.81 -4.16 14.77
CA GLY A 45 -12.36 -3.98 14.77
C GLY A 45 -11.83 -3.11 13.62
N TYR A 46 -12.65 -2.84 12.60
CA TYR A 46 -12.32 -1.97 11.47
C TYR A 46 -12.87 -0.55 11.59
N GLY A 47 -13.64 -0.24 12.64
CA GLY A 47 -14.33 1.05 12.79
C GLY A 47 -13.36 2.23 12.78
N ILE A 48 -12.29 2.14 13.57
CA ILE A 48 -11.25 3.18 13.68
C ILE A 48 -10.56 3.43 12.33
N CYS A 49 -10.24 2.36 11.59
CA CYS A 49 -9.65 2.48 10.26
C CYS A 49 -10.59 3.19 9.28
N ASN A 50 -11.87 2.81 9.25
CA ASN A 50 -12.86 3.42 8.36
C ASN A 50 -13.15 4.89 8.70
N GLU A 51 -13.25 5.23 10.00
CA GLU A 51 -13.37 6.62 10.46
C GLU A 51 -12.18 7.45 10.00
N THR A 52 -10.96 6.99 10.30
CA THR A 52 -9.71 7.68 9.99
C THR A 52 -9.55 7.89 8.48
N TYR A 53 -9.89 6.88 7.68
CA TYR A 53 -9.80 7.00 6.23
C TYR A 53 -10.85 7.97 5.67
N SER A 54 -12.09 7.93 6.20
CA SER A 54 -13.12 8.89 5.79
C SER A 54 -12.70 10.33 6.09
N LYS A 55 -12.07 10.56 7.25
CA LYS A 55 -11.48 11.86 7.59
C LYS A 55 -10.39 12.26 6.59
N LEU A 56 -9.42 11.39 6.32
CA LEU A 56 -8.34 11.65 5.35
C LEU A 56 -8.91 12.10 3.99
N LEU A 57 -9.93 11.42 3.48
CA LEU A 57 -10.54 11.74 2.18
C LEU A 57 -11.23 13.10 2.18
N VAL A 58 -11.92 13.45 3.27
CA VAL A 58 -12.53 14.78 3.43
C VAL A 58 -11.46 15.86 3.41
N GLU A 59 -10.43 15.72 4.23
CA GLU A 59 -9.32 16.69 4.32
C GLU A 59 -8.58 16.80 2.98
N ARG A 60 -8.44 15.71 2.23
CA ARG A 60 -7.85 15.72 0.89
C ARG A 60 -8.70 16.50 -0.13
N LEU A 61 -10.02 16.34 -0.09
CA LEU A 61 -10.91 17.07 -0.99
C LEU A 61 -10.93 18.58 -0.69
N GLU A 62 -10.94 18.96 0.60
CA GLU A 62 -10.84 20.37 1.01
C GLU A 62 -9.48 20.97 0.59
N PHE A 63 -8.39 20.20 0.73
CA PHE A 63 -7.07 20.59 0.26
C PHE A 63 -7.04 20.89 -1.25
N HIS A 64 -7.59 20.00 -2.09
CA HIS A 64 -7.66 20.25 -3.54
C HIS A 64 -8.59 21.41 -3.92
N ARG A 65 -9.63 21.68 -3.11
CA ARG A 65 -10.48 22.87 -3.31
C ARG A 65 -9.70 24.15 -3.01
N LYS A 66 -8.89 24.16 -1.96
CA LYS A 66 -8.06 25.30 -1.58
C LYS A 66 -6.90 25.52 -2.56
N TYR A 67 -6.32 24.44 -3.07
CA TYR A 67 -5.17 24.45 -3.98
C TYR A 67 -5.50 23.76 -5.32
N PRO A 68 -6.34 24.36 -6.18
CA PRO A 68 -6.76 23.75 -7.44
C PRO A 68 -5.61 23.57 -8.45
N VAL A 69 -4.49 24.25 -8.24
CA VAL A 69 -3.26 24.09 -9.01
C VAL A 69 -2.61 22.74 -8.75
N MET A 70 -2.82 22.14 -7.57
CA MET A 70 -2.26 20.83 -7.23
C MET A 70 -3.06 19.69 -7.84
N PRO A 71 -2.46 18.87 -8.74
CA PRO A 71 -3.14 17.72 -9.30
C PRO A 71 -3.31 16.63 -8.24
N GLY A 72 -4.29 15.75 -8.46
CA GLY A 72 -4.54 14.59 -7.58
C GLY A 72 -3.32 13.71 -7.33
N SER A 73 -2.50 13.50 -8.37
CA SER A 73 -1.27 12.69 -8.31
C SER A 73 -0.15 13.32 -7.47
N LEU A 74 -0.31 14.60 -7.11
CA LEU A 74 0.70 15.45 -6.48
C LEU A 74 1.99 15.58 -7.30
N VAL A 75 1.96 15.30 -8.60
CA VAL A 75 3.10 15.52 -9.49
C VAL A 75 2.95 16.90 -10.12
N LEU A 76 3.65 17.89 -9.56
CA LEU A 76 3.64 19.27 -10.05
C LEU A 76 4.67 19.48 -11.16
N THR A 77 4.27 20.27 -12.17
CA THR A 77 5.18 20.87 -13.15
C THR A 77 5.92 22.06 -12.54
N GLU A 78 7.05 22.47 -13.14
CA GLU A 78 7.82 23.64 -12.66
C GLU A 78 6.98 24.92 -12.61
N SER A 79 6.07 25.11 -13.57
CA SER A 79 5.19 26.29 -13.60
C SER A 79 4.20 26.26 -12.43
N GLN A 80 3.61 25.10 -12.12
CA GLN A 80 2.72 24.96 -10.97
C GLN A 80 3.45 25.17 -9.65
N ILE A 81 4.69 24.66 -9.51
CA ILE A 81 5.53 24.92 -8.34
C ILE A 81 5.71 26.42 -8.18
N LYS A 82 6.17 27.14 -9.23
CA LYS A 82 6.35 28.59 -9.20
C LYS A 82 5.08 29.35 -8.82
N THR A 83 3.91 28.90 -9.27
CA THR A 83 2.62 29.50 -8.89
C THR A 83 2.31 29.32 -7.41
N LEU A 84 2.52 28.14 -6.84
CA LEU A 84 2.30 27.89 -5.41
C LEU A 84 3.30 28.65 -4.52
N GLU A 85 4.44 29.00 -5.11
CA GLU A 85 5.58 29.61 -4.48
C GLU A 85 5.65 31.14 -4.62
N SER A 86 4.75 31.76 -5.38
CA SER A 86 4.86 33.16 -5.79
C SER A 86 4.55 34.14 -4.67
N ASP A 87 3.70 33.74 -3.74
CA ASP A 87 3.23 34.55 -2.62
C ASP A 87 3.65 33.92 -1.30
N LEU A 88 4.28 34.71 -0.44
CA LEU A 88 4.90 34.22 0.80
C LEU A 88 3.85 33.74 1.80
N ASP A 89 2.74 34.46 1.94
CA ASP A 89 1.67 34.12 2.88
C ASP A 89 1.00 32.80 2.45
N ASN A 90 0.69 32.66 1.15
CA ASN A 90 0.19 31.41 0.59
C ASN A 90 1.18 30.25 0.75
N ALA A 91 2.47 30.47 0.52
CA ALA A 91 3.50 29.44 0.68
C ALA A 91 3.64 28.98 2.15
N PHE A 92 3.54 29.92 3.09
CA PHE A 92 3.56 29.65 4.52
C PHE A 92 2.34 28.81 4.93
N GLU A 93 1.14 29.24 4.57
CA GLU A 93 -0.10 28.53 4.87
C GLU A 93 -0.16 27.14 4.20
N MET A 94 0.26 27.05 2.93
CA MET A 94 0.31 25.78 2.21
C MET A 94 1.27 24.78 2.85
N THR A 95 2.39 25.24 3.42
CA THR A 95 3.33 24.35 4.12
C THR A 95 2.68 23.76 5.38
N ILE A 96 1.85 24.53 6.10
CA ILE A 96 1.06 24.05 7.24
C ILE A 96 0.05 23.00 6.78
N ASP A 97 -0.68 23.29 5.71
CA ASP A 97 -1.68 22.35 5.18
C ASP A 97 -1.04 21.06 4.65
N MET A 98 0.15 21.12 4.06
CA MET A 98 0.92 19.93 3.66
C MET A 98 1.37 19.11 4.87
N LEU A 99 1.74 19.75 5.99
CA LEU A 99 2.03 19.04 7.25
C LEU A 99 0.77 18.35 7.79
N ASP A 100 -0.41 18.98 7.68
CA ASP A 100 -1.69 18.38 8.06
C ASP A 100 -2.04 17.17 7.17
N GLN A 101 -1.78 17.25 5.86
CA GLN A 101 -1.93 16.10 4.96
C GLN A 101 -1.02 14.93 5.37
N MET A 102 0.25 15.20 5.69
CA MET A 102 1.17 14.18 6.21
C MET A 102 0.68 13.54 7.51
N ASP A 103 0.18 14.35 8.45
CA ASP A 103 -0.34 13.85 9.71
C ASP A 103 -1.55 12.93 9.53
N ASN A 104 -2.48 13.29 8.64
CA ASN A 104 -3.65 12.47 8.32
C ASN A 104 -3.25 11.15 7.63
N LEU A 105 -2.30 11.19 6.70
CA LEU A 105 -1.77 10.01 6.00
C LEU A 105 -1.09 9.04 6.97
N LEU A 106 -0.19 9.54 7.81
CA LEU A 106 0.52 8.75 8.81
C LEU A 106 -0.40 8.30 9.95
N SER A 107 -1.51 9.00 10.20
CA SER A 107 -2.54 8.56 11.14
C SER A 107 -3.27 7.32 10.60
N LEU A 108 -3.70 7.35 9.33
CA LEU A 108 -4.31 6.18 8.69
C LEU A 108 -3.37 4.97 8.71
N GLN A 109 -2.11 5.18 8.35
CA GLN A 109 -1.06 4.17 8.40
C GLN A 109 -0.94 3.51 9.78
N SER A 110 -0.80 4.33 10.83
CA SER A 110 -0.71 3.82 12.20
C SER A 110 -1.94 2.99 12.57
N LYS A 111 -3.16 3.43 12.22
CA LYS A 111 -4.39 2.68 12.52
C LYS A 111 -4.50 1.37 11.75
N VAL A 112 -4.00 1.31 10.53
CA VAL A 112 -3.90 0.06 9.78
C VAL A 112 -2.93 -0.91 10.44
N TYR A 113 -1.77 -0.45 10.90
CA TYR A 113 -0.80 -1.32 11.58
C TYR A 113 -1.31 -1.81 12.93
N ASP A 114 -1.91 -0.91 13.74
CA ASP A 114 -2.57 -1.28 14.99
C ASP A 114 -3.63 -2.37 14.75
N ALA A 115 -4.42 -2.24 13.68
CA ALA A 115 -5.43 -3.23 13.31
C ALA A 115 -4.82 -4.56 12.83
N MET A 116 -3.78 -4.53 11.99
CA MET A 116 -3.05 -5.73 11.56
C MET A 116 -2.51 -6.52 12.75
N GLU A 117 -1.94 -5.84 13.74
CA GLU A 117 -1.41 -6.44 14.96
C GLU A 117 -2.53 -7.00 15.84
N CYS A 118 -3.57 -6.20 16.12
CA CYS A 118 -4.70 -6.60 16.96
C CYS A 118 -5.42 -7.85 16.41
N LEU A 119 -5.59 -7.91 15.10
CA LEU A 119 -6.33 -8.97 14.41
C LEU A 119 -5.41 -10.11 13.95
N ARG A 120 -4.10 -9.98 14.19
CA ARG A 120 -3.05 -10.96 13.90
C ARG A 120 -3.03 -11.41 12.43
N TRP A 121 -3.27 -10.48 11.51
CA TRP A 121 -3.22 -10.80 10.09
C TRP A 121 -1.80 -10.82 9.57
N SER A 122 -1.51 -11.78 8.70
CA SER A 122 -0.30 -11.79 7.88
C SER A 122 -0.47 -10.89 6.66
N SER A 123 0.61 -10.26 6.20
CA SER A 123 0.64 -9.53 4.92
C SER A 123 0.51 -10.46 3.70
N LEU A 124 0.58 -11.77 3.89
CA LEU A 124 0.44 -12.77 2.84
C LEU A 124 -0.99 -13.31 2.66
N VAL A 125 -1.90 -13.04 3.61
CA VAL A 125 -3.28 -13.49 3.50
C VAL A 125 -4.18 -12.42 2.89
N PRO A 126 -5.21 -12.78 2.10
CA PRO A 126 -6.05 -11.81 1.39
C PRO A 126 -6.69 -10.74 2.28
N GLN A 127 -7.05 -11.07 3.51
CA GLN A 127 -7.65 -10.15 4.48
C GLN A 127 -6.64 -9.07 4.90
N GLY A 128 -5.40 -9.46 5.20
CA GLY A 128 -4.32 -8.55 5.55
C GLY A 128 -3.94 -7.67 4.37
N GLN A 129 -3.84 -8.25 3.17
CA GLN A 129 -3.59 -7.49 1.93
C GLN A 129 -4.69 -6.48 1.64
N CYS A 130 -5.96 -6.84 1.84
CA CYS A 130 -7.07 -5.91 1.68
C CYS A 130 -6.95 -4.71 2.62
N LEU A 131 -6.43 -4.90 3.83
CA LEU A 131 -6.21 -3.83 4.80
C LEU A 131 -4.95 -3.01 4.49
N LEU A 132 -3.90 -3.64 3.97
CA LEU A 132 -2.64 -2.97 3.59
C LEU A 132 -2.72 -2.21 2.26
N ALA A 133 -3.59 -2.63 1.33
CA ALA A 133 -3.63 -2.09 -0.04
C ALA A 133 -3.69 -0.55 -0.12
N PRO A 134 -4.51 0.16 0.69
CA PRO A 134 -4.54 1.62 0.66
C PRO A 134 -3.23 2.29 1.06
N LEU A 135 -2.37 1.61 1.82
CA LEU A 135 -1.08 2.16 2.22
C LEU A 135 -0.11 2.28 1.05
N ILE A 136 -0.34 1.60 -0.07
CA ILE A 136 0.40 1.85 -1.32
C ILE A 136 0.21 3.31 -1.74
N LEU A 137 -1.04 3.80 -1.75
CA LEU A 137 -1.33 5.20 -2.07
C LEU A 137 -0.76 6.14 -1.01
N VAL A 138 -0.81 5.74 0.26
CA VAL A 138 -0.22 6.51 1.37
C VAL A 138 1.29 6.68 1.17
N ILE A 139 2.03 5.62 0.80
CA ILE A 139 3.48 5.68 0.53
C ILE A 139 3.78 6.67 -0.60
N LEU A 140 3.00 6.60 -1.69
CA LEU A 140 3.18 7.50 -2.83
C LEU A 140 2.90 8.96 -2.45
N ASP A 141 1.83 9.21 -1.70
CA ASP A 141 1.47 10.55 -1.24
C ASP A 141 2.51 11.10 -0.25
N THR A 142 2.92 10.33 0.75
CA THR A 142 3.90 10.77 1.75
C THR A 142 5.25 11.05 1.12
N SER A 143 5.63 10.32 0.06
CA SER A 143 6.87 10.60 -0.71
C SER A 143 6.83 11.98 -1.35
N LYS A 144 5.69 12.37 -1.95
CA LYS A 144 5.53 13.68 -2.59
C LYS A 144 5.44 14.81 -1.60
N PHE A 145 4.60 14.68 -0.58
CA PHE A 145 4.49 15.72 0.46
C PHE A 145 5.81 15.91 1.21
N TYR A 146 6.53 14.84 1.52
CA TYR A 146 7.84 14.96 2.14
C TYR A 146 8.82 15.80 1.29
N ASP A 147 8.90 15.52 -0.02
CA ASP A 147 9.75 16.28 -0.95
C ASP A 147 9.37 17.77 -1.00
N TYR A 148 8.09 18.08 -1.15
CA TYR A 148 7.63 19.46 -1.17
C TYR A 148 7.85 20.16 0.16
N LEU A 149 7.60 19.50 1.29
CA LEU A 149 7.84 20.08 2.61
C LEU A 149 9.30 20.43 2.84
N VAL A 150 10.25 19.57 2.44
CA VAL A 150 11.68 19.90 2.55
C VAL A 150 11.99 21.17 1.76
N LYS A 151 11.61 21.20 0.48
CA LYS A 151 11.90 22.34 -0.42
C LYS A 151 11.23 23.63 0.04
N MET A 152 9.96 23.57 0.45
CA MET A 152 9.19 24.72 0.89
C MET A 152 9.70 25.28 2.21
N ILE A 153 10.06 24.45 3.19
CA ILE A 153 10.58 24.93 4.48
C ILE A 153 11.95 25.59 4.29
N PHE A 154 12.83 25.04 3.46
CA PHE A 154 14.09 25.71 3.10
C PHE A 154 13.84 27.06 2.41
N LYS A 155 12.87 27.11 1.50
CA LYS A 155 12.49 28.35 0.82
C LYS A 155 11.99 29.41 1.81
N LEU A 156 11.09 29.03 2.72
CA LEU A 156 10.58 29.93 3.75
C LEU A 156 11.71 30.47 4.63
N HIS A 157 12.71 29.64 4.95
CA HIS A 157 13.90 30.08 5.69
C HIS A 157 14.75 31.14 4.96
N GLY A 158 14.65 31.25 3.64
CA GLY A 158 15.27 32.33 2.87
C GLY A 158 14.52 33.66 2.93
N GLN A 159 13.29 33.68 3.45
CA GLN A 159 12.38 34.83 3.39
C GLN A 159 11.76 35.21 4.75
N VAL A 160 11.77 34.30 5.72
CA VAL A 160 11.12 34.42 7.02
C VAL A 160 12.14 34.20 8.14
N PRO A 161 12.11 35.01 9.22
CA PRO A 161 12.96 34.83 10.39
C PRO A 161 12.88 33.41 11.00
N PRO A 162 14.00 32.84 11.48
CA PRO A 162 14.02 31.48 12.02
C PRO A 162 13.06 31.23 13.19
N ASP A 163 12.87 32.21 14.07
CA ASP A 163 11.96 32.15 15.21
C ASP A 163 10.50 31.95 14.79
N ALA A 164 10.04 32.62 13.72
CA ALA A 164 8.70 32.44 13.18
C ALA A 164 8.46 31.04 12.56
N LEU A 165 9.52 30.34 12.16
CA LEU A 165 9.46 29.00 11.55
C LEU A 165 9.71 27.84 12.54
N GLU A 166 9.88 28.10 13.83
CA GLU A 166 10.15 27.04 14.83
C GLU A 166 9.03 25.98 14.87
N GLY A 167 7.76 26.41 14.72
CA GLY A 167 6.62 25.49 14.63
C GLY A 167 6.70 24.55 13.42
N HIS A 168 7.11 25.06 12.26
CA HIS A 168 7.28 24.28 11.03
C HIS A 168 8.37 23.23 11.20
N ARG A 169 9.55 23.64 11.71
CA ARG A 169 10.67 22.72 11.97
C ARG A 169 10.30 21.64 12.98
N THR A 170 9.58 22.00 14.04
CA THR A 170 9.16 21.05 15.07
C THR A 170 8.19 20.02 14.53
N ARG A 171 7.15 20.45 13.79
CA ARG A 171 6.20 19.53 13.14
C ARG A 171 6.90 18.65 12.10
N PHE A 172 7.77 19.23 11.27
CA PHE A 172 8.51 18.48 10.26
C PHE A 172 9.40 17.40 10.87
N ARG A 173 10.10 17.67 11.99
CA ARG A 173 10.91 16.65 12.68
C ARG A 173 10.09 15.42 13.09
N GLU A 174 8.87 15.64 13.57
CA GLU A 174 7.97 14.54 13.92
C GLU A 174 7.45 13.80 12.69
N VAL A 175 7.07 14.53 11.63
CA VAL A 175 6.68 13.96 10.33
C VAL A 175 7.83 13.11 9.75
N PHE A 176 9.07 13.59 9.79
CA PHE A 176 10.25 12.85 9.34
C PHE A 176 10.41 11.54 10.11
N ARG A 177 10.38 11.60 11.46
CA ARG A 177 10.54 10.41 12.32
C ARG A 177 9.47 9.36 12.02
N ARG A 178 8.22 9.77 11.90
CA ARG A 178 7.08 8.88 11.60
C ARG A 178 7.15 8.30 10.18
N THR A 179 7.49 9.12 9.19
CA THR A 179 7.63 8.68 7.78
C THR A 179 8.78 7.69 7.62
N LYS A 180 9.93 7.96 8.25
CA LYS A 180 11.07 7.05 8.24
C LYS A 180 10.71 5.69 8.83
N LYS A 181 10.11 5.69 10.03
CA LYS A 181 9.62 4.45 10.66
C LYS A 181 8.64 3.71 9.75
N PHE A 182 7.68 4.43 9.17
CA PHE A 182 6.70 3.83 8.24
C PHE A 182 7.39 3.15 7.04
N TYR A 183 8.36 3.81 6.41
CA TYR A 183 9.06 3.25 5.25
C TYR A 183 9.91 2.02 5.63
N GLU A 184 10.62 2.09 6.75
CA GLU A 184 11.40 0.96 7.27
C GLU A 184 10.49 -0.24 7.58
N GLU A 185 9.37 -0.04 8.29
CA GLU A 185 8.41 -1.11 8.58
C GLU A 185 7.75 -1.67 7.30
N SER A 186 7.36 -0.80 6.37
CA SER A 186 6.73 -1.20 5.11
C SER A 186 7.67 -1.99 4.21
N SER A 187 8.94 -1.61 4.16
CA SER A 187 9.96 -2.28 3.34
C SER A 187 10.18 -3.74 3.77
N ASN A 188 9.91 -4.07 5.03
CA ASN A 188 9.98 -5.43 5.56
C ASN A 188 8.75 -6.29 5.22
N LEU A 189 7.64 -5.68 4.80
CA LEU A 189 6.42 -6.40 4.47
C LEU A 189 6.48 -6.95 3.03
N GLN A 190 6.40 -8.27 2.90
CA GLN A 190 6.43 -8.97 1.61
C GLN A 190 5.36 -8.46 0.63
N TYR A 191 4.21 -8.01 1.13
CA TYR A 191 3.14 -7.46 0.31
C TYR A 191 3.58 -6.26 -0.54
N PHE A 192 4.36 -5.33 0.01
CA PHE A 192 4.75 -4.12 -0.72
C PHE A 192 5.92 -4.35 -1.66
N LYS A 193 6.77 -5.34 -1.38
CA LYS A 193 8.04 -5.59 -2.08
C LYS A 193 7.94 -5.63 -3.61
N TYR A 194 6.84 -6.13 -4.15
CA TYR A 194 6.62 -6.25 -5.61
C TYR A 194 5.57 -5.28 -6.16
N LEU A 195 4.94 -4.47 -5.30
CA LEU A 195 3.88 -3.53 -5.70
C LEU A 195 4.36 -2.08 -5.75
N VAL A 196 5.24 -1.69 -4.82
CA VAL A 196 5.72 -0.31 -4.71
C VAL A 196 7.17 -0.26 -4.24
N SER A 197 7.98 0.53 -4.94
CA SER A 197 9.31 0.88 -4.50
C SER A 197 9.22 1.91 -3.38
N ILE A 198 9.71 1.55 -2.19
CA ILE A 198 9.70 2.40 -1.00
C ILE A 198 11.09 3.01 -0.83
N PRO A 199 11.23 4.35 -0.83
CA PRO A 199 12.54 4.98 -0.68
C PRO A 199 13.06 4.89 0.76
N THR A 200 14.38 4.84 0.91
CA THR A 200 15.03 4.98 2.21
C THR A 200 15.23 6.46 2.56
N LEU A 201 14.96 6.85 3.80
CA LEU A 201 15.23 8.20 4.29
C LEU A 201 16.61 8.26 5.00
N PRO A 202 17.25 9.44 5.03
CA PRO A 202 18.55 9.63 5.68
C PRO A 202 18.53 9.32 7.19
N SER A 203 19.72 9.23 7.80
CA SER A 203 19.85 8.94 9.24
C SER A 203 19.21 10.03 10.11
N ALA A 204 19.42 11.30 9.76
CA ALA A 204 18.89 12.48 10.44
C ALA A 204 17.97 13.31 9.51
N ALA A 205 17.10 14.11 10.12
CA ALA A 205 16.28 15.07 9.39
C ALA A 205 17.16 16.21 8.82
N PRO A 206 16.81 16.82 7.68
CA PRO A 206 17.50 18.00 7.15
C PRO A 206 17.56 19.14 8.17
N ASN A 207 18.71 19.79 8.27
CA ASN A 207 18.85 21.01 9.05
C ASN A 207 18.47 22.22 8.19
N PHE A 208 17.25 22.73 8.37
CA PHE A 208 16.74 23.87 7.61
C PHE A 208 17.48 25.19 7.82
N LEU A 209 18.35 25.29 8.84
CA LEU A 209 19.20 26.46 9.08
C LEU A 209 20.53 26.38 8.32
N GLN A 210 20.81 25.27 7.66
CA GLN A 210 22.06 24.99 6.97
C GLN A 210 21.81 24.78 5.48
N ALA A 211 22.17 25.77 4.66
CA ALA A 211 21.89 25.74 3.22
C ALA A 211 22.53 24.53 2.48
N SER A 212 23.68 24.02 2.96
CA SER A 212 24.33 22.84 2.35
C SER A 212 23.50 21.57 2.44
N ASP A 213 22.55 21.49 3.38
CA ASP A 213 21.65 20.34 3.50
C ASP A 213 20.61 20.31 2.37
N LEU A 214 20.26 21.47 1.80
CA LEU A 214 19.42 21.54 0.60
C LEU A 214 20.22 21.13 -0.64
N GLU A 215 21.49 21.52 -0.74
CA GLU A 215 22.34 21.18 -1.88
C GLU A 215 22.64 19.66 -1.96
N SER A 216 22.75 19.02 -0.81
CA SER A 216 22.96 17.57 -0.69
C SER A 216 21.65 16.76 -0.67
N TYR A 217 20.49 17.43 -0.69
CA TYR A 217 19.19 16.78 -0.63
C TYR A 217 18.89 16.00 -1.91
N GLN A 218 18.54 14.72 -1.75
CA GLN A 218 18.05 13.87 -2.82
C GLN A 218 16.57 13.56 -2.60
N THR A 219 15.74 13.82 -3.62
CA THR A 219 14.31 13.55 -3.56
C THR A 219 14.05 12.05 -3.39
N PRO A 220 13.47 11.60 -2.25
CA PRO A 220 13.09 10.21 -2.07
C PRO A 220 11.83 9.92 -2.88
N HIS A 221 11.94 9.10 -3.93
CA HIS A 221 10.85 8.87 -4.87
C HIS A 221 10.27 7.46 -4.71
N ALA A 222 9.02 7.37 -4.26
CA ALA A 222 8.24 6.14 -4.32
C ALA A 222 7.53 6.02 -5.68
N TYR A 223 7.53 4.82 -6.27
CA TYR A 223 6.86 4.54 -7.53
C TYR A 223 6.28 3.13 -7.53
N LEU A 224 5.18 2.94 -8.26
CA LEU A 224 4.61 1.62 -8.47
C LEU A 224 5.50 0.84 -9.42
N HIS A 225 5.71 -0.44 -9.14
CA HIS A 225 6.26 -1.34 -10.15
C HIS A 225 5.20 -1.45 -11.26
N SER A 226 5.59 -1.20 -12.51
CA SER A 226 4.70 -1.48 -13.63
C SER A 226 4.38 -2.96 -13.54
N GLU A 227 3.10 -3.32 -13.49
CA GLU A 227 2.73 -4.69 -13.78
C GLU A 227 3.34 -4.99 -15.14
N GLY A 228 4.16 -6.05 -15.19
CA GLY A 228 4.78 -6.48 -16.42
C GLY A 228 3.71 -6.53 -17.50
N SER A 229 4.05 -6.00 -18.66
CA SER A 229 3.48 -6.56 -19.87
C SER A 229 3.76 -8.06 -19.83
N GLU A 230 2.73 -8.85 -20.19
CA GLU A 230 2.68 -10.31 -20.30
C GLU A 230 2.08 -11.04 -19.08
N ASP A 231 0.95 -11.71 -19.37
CA ASP A 231 0.16 -12.65 -18.57
C ASP A 231 -0.73 -12.14 -17.43
N GLY A 232 -1.59 -11.18 -17.79
CA GLY A 232 -2.94 -11.13 -17.22
C GLY A 232 -3.80 -12.30 -17.71
N GLN A 233 -3.67 -13.49 -17.10
CA GLN A 233 -4.72 -14.51 -17.21
C GLN A 233 -5.90 -14.12 -16.32
N SER A 234 -6.64 -13.11 -16.77
CA SER A 234 -8.04 -12.99 -16.44
C SER A 234 -8.81 -13.99 -17.29
N VAL A 235 -9.34 -15.01 -16.64
CA VAL A 235 -10.40 -15.86 -17.15
C VAL A 235 -11.53 -15.02 -17.76
N ALA A 236 -11.59 -14.93 -19.08
CA ALA A 236 -12.78 -14.51 -19.81
C ALA A 236 -12.83 -15.19 -21.18
N ALA A 237 -13.94 -15.90 -21.35
CA ALA A 237 -14.47 -16.57 -22.53
C ALA A 237 -13.98 -16.06 -23.90
N ASP A 238 -13.46 -17.01 -24.68
CA ASP A 238 -13.95 -17.38 -26.02
C ASP A 238 -14.50 -16.24 -26.89
N GLU A 239 -13.68 -15.75 -27.83
CA GLU A 239 -14.14 -15.42 -29.17
C GLU A 239 -12.95 -15.43 -30.15
N VAL A 240 -12.98 -16.39 -31.06
CA VAL A 240 -12.07 -16.55 -32.20
C VAL A 240 -12.40 -15.49 -33.24
N LEU A 241 -11.43 -14.65 -33.62
CA LEU A 241 -11.45 -14.00 -34.92
C LEU A 241 -10.04 -13.92 -35.51
N LEU A 242 -9.83 -14.68 -36.58
CA LEU A 242 -8.67 -14.57 -37.47
C LEU A 242 -8.67 -13.20 -38.16
N ASP A 243 -7.48 -12.60 -38.30
CA ASP A 243 -7.14 -11.97 -39.58
C ASP A 243 -5.65 -12.10 -39.90
N LEU A 244 -5.39 -12.50 -41.13
CA LEU A 244 -4.10 -12.73 -41.78
C LEU A 244 -3.85 -11.54 -42.70
N SER A 245 -2.80 -10.76 -42.46
CA SER A 245 -1.90 -10.20 -43.50
C SER A 245 -1.11 -9.00 -42.98
N ALA A 246 0.22 -9.12 -43.02
CA ALA A 246 1.11 -8.21 -43.75
C ALA A 246 2.55 -8.44 -43.32
N GLU A 247 3.34 -8.89 -44.28
CA GLU A 247 4.76 -9.14 -44.22
C GLU A 247 5.59 -7.85 -44.12
N GLU A 248 6.76 -8.01 -43.49
CA GLU A 248 8.02 -7.29 -43.73
C GLU A 248 8.15 -5.80 -43.34
N GLN A 249 8.99 -5.55 -42.33
CA GLN A 249 10.33 -5.02 -42.58
C GLN A 249 11.25 -5.19 -41.35
N VAL A 250 12.18 -6.13 -41.48
CA VAL A 250 13.30 -6.37 -40.55
C VAL A 250 14.38 -5.32 -40.84
N GLN A 251 14.71 -4.51 -39.85
CA GLN A 251 15.96 -3.73 -39.85
C GLN A 251 16.88 -4.27 -38.76
N GLN A 252 17.87 -5.04 -39.20
CA GLN A 252 18.97 -5.55 -38.40
C GLN A 252 19.72 -4.39 -37.74
N HIS A 253 19.75 -4.36 -36.41
CA HIS A 253 20.82 -3.73 -35.66
C HIS A 253 21.60 -4.83 -34.92
N SER A 254 22.89 -4.87 -35.21
CA SER A 254 23.89 -5.75 -34.63
C SER A 254 23.96 -5.57 -33.11
N HIS A 255 23.37 -6.49 -32.34
CA HIS A 255 23.65 -6.61 -30.91
C HIS A 255 24.87 -7.50 -30.72
N SER A 256 25.96 -6.90 -30.24
CA SER A 256 26.98 -7.61 -29.48
C SER A 256 26.28 -8.32 -28.32
N GLN A 257 26.25 -9.66 -28.32
CA GLN A 257 25.74 -10.45 -27.20
C GLN A 257 26.58 -10.12 -25.97
N ASP A 258 25.96 -9.42 -25.03
CA ASP A 258 26.57 -9.08 -23.75
C ASP A 258 26.55 -10.37 -22.90
N PRO A 259 27.68 -10.83 -22.35
CA PRO A 259 27.73 -12.04 -21.50
C PRO A 259 26.79 -11.96 -20.28
N ARG A 260 26.26 -10.77 -19.96
CA ARG A 260 25.24 -10.56 -18.94
C ARG A 260 23.85 -11.05 -19.37
N ASP A 261 23.51 -11.02 -20.65
CA ASP A 261 22.21 -11.47 -21.16
C ASP A 261 22.09 -13.00 -21.11
N GLU A 262 23.18 -13.72 -21.43
CA GLU A 262 23.25 -15.18 -21.25
C GLU A 262 23.15 -15.58 -19.78
N GLN A 263 23.74 -14.79 -18.87
CA GLN A 263 23.64 -15.02 -17.43
C GLN A 263 22.23 -14.78 -16.91
N ILE A 264 21.49 -13.79 -17.45
CA ILE A 264 20.09 -13.54 -17.10
C ILE A 264 19.20 -14.69 -17.57
N ILE A 265 19.42 -15.20 -18.79
CA ILE A 265 18.65 -16.33 -19.32
C ILE A 265 18.88 -17.59 -18.47
N ALA A 266 20.15 -17.87 -18.12
CA ALA A 266 20.50 -19.00 -17.26
C ALA A 266 19.84 -18.90 -15.87
N LEU A 267 19.91 -17.72 -15.23
CA LEU A 267 19.28 -17.49 -13.92
C LEU A 267 17.76 -17.56 -13.98
N THR A 268 17.15 -17.19 -15.11
CA THR A 268 15.70 -17.29 -15.31
C THR A 268 15.27 -18.74 -15.41
N HIS A 269 16.01 -19.56 -16.17
CA HIS A 269 15.76 -21.00 -16.26
C HIS A 269 15.95 -21.70 -14.89
N ASP A 270 17.02 -21.38 -14.17
CA ASP A 270 17.27 -21.94 -12.82
C ASP A 270 16.14 -21.56 -11.84
N LEU A 271 15.61 -20.34 -11.92
CA LEU A 271 14.46 -19.91 -11.11
C LEU A 271 13.18 -20.66 -11.48
N GLU A 272 12.96 -20.96 -12.76
CA GLU A 272 11.81 -21.74 -13.22
C GLU A 272 11.90 -23.19 -12.76
N ASP A 273 13.08 -23.81 -12.84
CA ASP A 273 13.34 -25.16 -12.35
C ASP A 273 13.12 -25.28 -10.84
N GLU A 274 13.63 -24.32 -10.06
CA GLU A 274 13.42 -24.27 -8.61
C GLU A 274 11.94 -24.05 -8.24
N ARG A 275 11.22 -23.22 -9.01
CA ARG A 275 9.77 -23.04 -8.84
C ARG A 275 9.03 -24.35 -9.09
N PHE A 276 9.36 -25.06 -10.16
CA PHE A 276 8.75 -26.35 -10.49
C PHE A 276 9.06 -27.41 -9.43
N ALA A 277 10.31 -27.47 -8.95
CA ALA A 277 10.72 -28.38 -7.89
C ALA A 277 9.96 -28.12 -6.58
N LYS A 278 9.79 -26.85 -6.21
CA LYS A 278 9.00 -26.44 -5.04
C LYS A 278 7.53 -26.82 -5.17
N GLU A 279 6.93 -26.59 -6.34
CA GLU A 279 5.52 -26.92 -6.59
C GLU A 279 5.27 -28.43 -6.50
N ARG A 280 6.21 -29.23 -7.02
CA ARG A 280 6.21 -30.69 -6.85
C ARG A 280 6.29 -31.12 -5.39
N LEU A 281 7.17 -30.51 -4.59
CA LEU A 281 7.28 -30.79 -3.15
C LEU A 281 6.00 -30.45 -2.38
N ILE A 282 5.35 -29.33 -2.73
CA ILE A 282 4.07 -28.93 -2.12
C ILE A 282 2.97 -29.94 -2.48
N ALA A 283 2.89 -30.38 -3.72
CA ALA A 283 1.93 -31.39 -4.15
C ALA A 283 2.13 -32.72 -3.41
N GLU A 284 3.38 -33.16 -3.25
CA GLU A 284 3.72 -34.37 -2.49
C GLU A 284 3.36 -34.23 -1.00
N ALA A 285 3.65 -33.08 -0.39
CA ALA A 285 3.29 -32.81 1.00
C ALA A 285 1.76 -32.82 1.21
N ARG A 286 0.99 -32.23 0.28
CA ARG A 286 -0.48 -32.26 0.31
C ARG A 286 -1.02 -33.68 0.23
N SER A 287 -0.49 -34.50 -0.68
CA SER A 287 -0.91 -35.89 -0.81
C SER A 287 -0.58 -36.71 0.46
N ARG A 288 0.56 -36.47 1.10
CA ARG A 288 0.89 -37.10 2.39
C ARG A 288 -0.06 -36.69 3.51
N ILE A 289 -0.41 -35.40 3.60
CA ILE A 289 -1.36 -34.91 4.61
C ILE A 289 -2.71 -35.60 4.45
N GLU A 290 -3.23 -35.67 3.22
CA GLU A 290 -4.51 -36.34 2.93
C GLU A 290 -4.47 -37.83 3.30
N GLN A 291 -3.35 -38.53 3.03
CA GLN A 291 -3.17 -39.91 3.47
C GLN A 291 -3.18 -40.06 5.00
N TYR A 292 -2.57 -39.13 5.73
CA TYR A 292 -2.57 -39.15 7.19
C TYR A 292 -3.95 -38.84 7.76
N GLU A 293 -4.69 -37.88 7.18
CA GLU A 293 -6.06 -37.56 7.57
C GLU A 293 -6.99 -38.75 7.38
N ASN A 294 -6.89 -39.45 6.24
CA ASN A 294 -7.69 -40.65 5.98
C ASN A 294 -7.38 -41.80 6.95
N ARG A 295 -6.10 -42.03 7.27
CA ARG A 295 -5.71 -43.04 8.29
C ARG A 295 -6.21 -42.67 9.67
N LEU A 296 -6.17 -41.39 10.02
CA LEU A 296 -6.67 -40.91 11.31
C LEU A 296 -8.18 -41.12 11.43
N ALA A 297 -8.93 -40.80 10.38
CA ALA A 297 -10.37 -41.02 10.33
C ALA A 297 -10.73 -42.51 10.44
N GLN A 298 -9.97 -43.38 9.77
CA GLN A 298 -10.18 -44.83 9.88
C GLN A 298 -9.93 -45.33 11.31
N MET A 299 -8.82 -44.96 11.95
CA MET A 299 -8.55 -45.36 13.33
C MET A 299 -9.60 -44.82 14.32
N GLN A 300 -10.11 -43.61 14.09
CA GLN A 300 -11.19 -43.05 14.91
C GLN A 300 -12.47 -43.88 14.79
N SER A 301 -12.84 -44.30 13.57
CA SER A 301 -14.01 -45.15 13.35
C SER A 301 -13.85 -46.53 14.00
N GLU A 302 -12.68 -47.14 13.90
CA GLU A 302 -12.37 -48.42 14.56
C GLU A 302 -12.44 -48.29 16.09
N TYR A 303 -11.90 -47.21 16.65
CA TYR A 303 -11.97 -46.93 18.09
C TYR A 303 -13.42 -46.76 18.58
N GLU A 304 -14.25 -46.03 17.83
CA GLU A 304 -15.68 -45.86 18.16
C GLU A 304 -16.47 -47.17 18.05
N HIS A 305 -16.08 -48.07 17.15
CA HIS A 305 -16.68 -49.40 17.03
C HIS A 305 -16.36 -50.26 18.25
N VAL A 306 -15.07 -50.37 18.60
CA VAL A 306 -14.61 -51.14 19.77
C VAL A 306 -15.22 -50.60 21.05
N ARG A 307 -15.35 -49.27 21.19
CA ARG A 307 -16.01 -48.66 22.34
C ARG A 307 -17.47 -49.07 22.43
N ARG A 308 -18.22 -49.06 21.32
CA ARG A 308 -19.63 -49.49 21.30
C ARG A 308 -19.79 -50.96 21.67
N GLU A 309 -18.95 -51.84 21.13
CA GLU A 309 -18.98 -53.26 21.50
C GLU A 309 -18.67 -53.48 22.99
N ALA A 310 -17.75 -52.70 23.56
CA ALA A 310 -17.44 -52.76 24.99
C ALA A 310 -18.61 -52.26 25.87
N ASP A 311 -19.29 -51.19 25.45
CA ASP A 311 -20.46 -50.67 26.15
C ASP A 311 -21.63 -51.67 26.08
N GLU A 312 -21.90 -52.27 24.92
CA GLU A 312 -22.92 -53.31 24.73
C GLU A 312 -22.64 -54.56 25.59
N ALA A 313 -21.39 -55.03 25.62
CA ALA A 313 -20.99 -56.16 26.46
C ALA A 313 -21.09 -55.85 27.97
N HIS A 314 -20.87 -54.60 28.37
CA HIS A 314 -21.05 -54.15 29.75
C HIS A 314 -22.53 -54.17 30.14
N ASP A 315 -23.41 -53.64 29.28
CA ASP A 315 -24.86 -53.62 29.49
C ASP A 315 -25.47 -55.03 29.54
N GLU A 316 -25.01 -55.94 28.67
CA GLU A 316 -25.43 -57.36 28.71
C GLU A 316 -25.00 -58.04 30.01
N SER A 317 -23.80 -57.75 30.51
CA SER A 317 -23.30 -58.29 31.78
C SER A 317 -24.09 -57.78 33.00
N GLU A 318 -24.58 -56.53 32.96
CA GLU A 318 -25.42 -55.97 34.02
C GLU A 318 -26.87 -56.50 33.97
N CYS A 319 -27.41 -56.80 32.78
CA CYS A 319 -28.74 -57.43 32.63
C CYS A 319 -28.81 -58.89 33.12
N LEU A 320 -27.68 -59.60 33.18
CA LEU A 320 -27.61 -61.01 33.59
C LEU A 320 -27.37 -61.20 35.10
N ARG A 321 -27.34 -60.12 35.88
CA ARG A 321 -27.00 -60.09 37.31
C ARG A 321 -28.20 -59.87 38.21
#